data_AF-A0A947AHC3-F1
#
_entry.id   AF-A0A947AHC3-F1
#
_cell.length_a   1.000
_cell.length_b   1.000
_cell.length_c   1.000
_cell.angle_alpha   90.00
_cell.angle_beta   90.00
_cell.angle_gamma   90.00
#
_symmetry.space_group_name_H-M   'P 1'
#
loop_
_entity.id
_entity.type
_entity.pdbx_description
1 polymer ?
#
loop_
_entity_poly.entity_id
_entity_poly.type
_entity_poly.pdbx_seq_one_letter_code
_entity_poly.pdbx_strand_id
1 'polypeptide(L)'
;MLNKIKKKIIKIMTGERKRPFSFFDSLLYFVSIIYYGLAKFRAKVYKRGIIKSKRLPCKVISIGNITVGGTGKTPMTLYVAGLMQRLGYEVVVISRGYKGELEKT
;
A
#
# COMPACT_ATOMS: atom_id res chain seq x y z
N MET A 1 6.98 -28.17 0.10
CA MET A 1 6.56 -27.48 -1.15
C MET A 1 6.33 -25.98 -0.95
N LEU A 2 5.51 -25.57 0.04
CA LEU A 2 5.22 -24.17 0.38
C LEU A 2 6.46 -23.26 0.55
N ASN A 3 7.50 -23.75 1.23
CA ASN A 3 8.72 -22.97 1.48
C ASN A 3 9.51 -22.64 0.20
N LYS A 4 9.43 -23.49 -0.84
CA LYS A 4 10.07 -23.20 -2.14
C LYS A 4 9.31 -22.10 -2.90
N ILE A 5 7.98 -22.13 -2.88
CA ILE A 5 7.12 -21.11 -3.50
C ILE A 5 7.33 -19.76 -2.79
N LYS A 6 7.34 -19.74 -1.45
CA LYS A 6 7.57 -18.52 -0.66
C LYS A 6 8.93 -17.88 -0.97
N LYS A 7 10.01 -18.67 -1.02
CA LYS A 7 11.34 -18.18 -1.42
C LYS A 7 11.34 -17.61 -2.84
N LYS A 8 10.62 -18.24 -3.77
CA LYS A 8 10.49 -17.76 -5.15
C LYS A 8 9.75 -16.42 -5.24
N ILE A 9 8.66 -16.25 -4.48
CA ILE A 9 7.91 -14.98 -4.42
C ILE A 9 8.78 -13.87 -3.84
N ILE A 10 9.49 -14.12 -2.73
CA ILE A 10 10.37 -13.11 -2.12
C ILE A 10 11.45 -12.66 -3.10
N LYS A 11 12.07 -13.59 -3.84
CA LYS A 11 13.07 -13.28 -4.87
C LYS A 11 12.52 -12.46 -6.05
N ILE A 12 11.22 -12.60 -6.37
CA ILE A 12 10.54 -11.73 -7.33
C ILE A 12 10.39 -10.33 -6.77
N MET A 13 9.95 -10.23 -5.51
CA MET A 13 9.68 -8.96 -4.84
C MET A 13 10.96 -8.13 -4.62
N THR A 14 12.11 -8.76 -4.38
CA THR A 14 13.39 -8.07 -4.15
C THR A 14 14.13 -7.68 -5.43
N GLY A 15 13.64 -8.05 -6.62
CA GLY A 15 14.25 -7.67 -7.90
C GLY A 15 15.54 -8.41 -8.27
N GLU A 16 16.01 -9.37 -7.47
CA GLU A 16 17.27 -10.10 -7.70
C GLU A 16 17.15 -11.26 -8.73
N ARG A 17 16.64 -10.99 -9.94
CA ARG A 17 16.49 -12.02 -10.99
C ARG A 17 17.60 -12.02 -12.05
N LYS A 18 18.17 -13.22 -12.27
CA LYS A 18 19.14 -13.57 -13.35
C LYS A 18 18.71 -14.81 -14.19
N ARG A 19 17.43 -15.22 -14.26
CA ARG A 19 17.00 -16.45 -14.99
C ARG A 19 15.69 -16.29 -15.78
N PRO A 20 15.49 -17.04 -16.89
CA PRO A 20 14.33 -16.90 -17.79
C PRO A 20 12.99 -17.29 -17.13
N PHE A 21 11.89 -16.80 -17.70
CA PHE A 21 10.52 -16.94 -17.20
C PHE A 21 10.11 -18.42 -17.01
N SER A 22 9.70 -18.77 -15.79
CA SER A 22 9.02 -20.06 -15.50
C SER A 22 7.51 -19.90 -15.67
N PHE A 23 6.77 -20.98 -15.95
CA PHE A 23 5.30 -20.99 -16.10
C PHE A 23 4.56 -20.22 -14.98
N PHE A 24 4.99 -20.41 -13.72
CA PHE A 24 4.41 -19.71 -12.57
C PHE A 24 4.62 -18.19 -12.62
N ASP A 25 5.74 -17.74 -13.18
CA ASP A 25 6.05 -16.31 -13.30
C ASP A 25 5.21 -15.67 -14.41
N SER A 26 4.98 -16.39 -15.50
CA SER A 26 4.07 -15.95 -16.57
C SER A 26 2.63 -15.83 -16.07
N LEU A 27 2.17 -16.78 -15.24
CA LEU A 27 0.86 -16.72 -14.61
C LEU A 27 0.75 -15.50 -13.68
N LEU A 28 1.72 -15.29 -12.78
CA LEU A 28 1.73 -14.13 -11.89
C LEU A 28 1.80 -12.80 -12.68
N TYR A 29 2.56 -12.78 -13.78
CA TYR A 29 2.65 -11.62 -14.65
C TYR A 29 1.30 -11.32 -15.32
N PHE A 30 0.62 -12.33 -15.85
CA PHE A 30 -0.71 -12.18 -16.42
C PHE A 30 -1.72 -11.61 -15.41
N VAL A 31 -1.76 -12.16 -14.20
CA VAL A 31 -2.59 -11.64 -13.10
C VAL A 31 -2.20 -10.20 -12.74
N SER A 32 -0.91 -9.85 -12.79
CA SER A 32 -0.44 -8.50 -12.51
C SER A 32 -0.94 -7.46 -13.54
N ILE A 33 -1.04 -7.83 -14.82
CA ILE A 33 -1.59 -6.96 -15.87
C ILE A 33 -3.06 -6.66 -15.59
N ILE A 34 -3.84 -7.68 -15.25
CA ILE A 34 -5.27 -7.52 -14.90
C ILE A 34 -5.40 -6.60 -13.69
N TYR A 35 -4.63 -6.87 -12.63
CA TYR A 35 -4.63 -6.04 -11.42
C TYR A 35 -4.26 -4.58 -11.72
N TYR A 36 -3.24 -4.35 -12.55
CA TYR A 36 -2.82 -3.01 -12.97
C TYR A 36 -3.94 -2.29 -13.73
N GLY A 37 -4.61 -2.97 -14.66
CA GLY A 37 -5.75 -2.43 -15.40
C GLY A 37 -6.88 -1.98 -14.46
N LEU A 38 -7.25 -2.84 -13.50
CA LEU A 38 -8.28 -2.53 -12.51
C LEU A 38 -7.88 -1.36 -11.58
N ALA A 39 -6.64 -1.35 -11.10
CA ALA A 39 -6.13 -0.28 -10.25
C ALA A 39 -6.13 1.07 -10.97
N LYS A 40 -5.68 1.09 -12.24
CA LYS A 40 -5.68 2.29 -13.09
C LYS A 40 -7.09 2.75 -13.42
N PHE A 41 -8.01 1.82 -13.71
CA PHE A 41 -9.42 2.14 -13.92
C PHE A 41 -10.03 2.79 -12.68
N ARG A 42 -9.86 2.18 -11.50
CA ARG A 42 -10.32 2.75 -10.22
C ARG A 42 -9.77 4.16 -10.01
N ALA A 43 -8.46 4.37 -10.19
CA ALA A 43 -7.86 5.70 -10.05
C ALA A 43 -8.47 6.73 -11.02
N LYS A 44 -8.77 6.34 -12.27
CA LYS A 44 -9.42 7.19 -13.27
C LYS A 44 -10.84 7.58 -12.86
N VAL A 45 -11.61 6.64 -12.30
CA VAL A 45 -12.98 6.88 -11.83
C VAL A 45 -12.99 7.90 -10.67
N TYR A 46 -12.05 7.79 -9.72
CA TYR A 46 -11.88 8.79 -8.65
C TYR A 46 -11.43 10.14 -9.19
N LYS A 47 -10.46 10.18 -10.10
CA LYS A 47 -9.96 11.44 -10.70
C LYS A 47 -11.06 12.19 -11.47
N ARG A 48 -11.99 11.46 -12.09
CA ARG A 48 -13.16 12.03 -12.79
C ARG A 48 -14.30 12.45 -11.85
N GLY A 49 -14.18 12.24 -10.54
CA GLY A 49 -15.23 12.57 -9.58
C GLY A 49 -16.48 11.67 -9.64
N ILE A 50 -16.42 10.57 -10.38
CA ILE A 50 -17.55 9.62 -10.52
C ILE A 50 -17.85 8.96 -9.17
N ILE A 51 -16.80 8.59 -8.41
CA ILE A 51 -16.95 8.13 -7.03
C ILE A 51 -16.79 9.34 -6.10
N LYS A 52 -17.78 9.56 -5.23
CA LYS A 52 -17.76 10.64 -4.23
C LYS A 52 -16.62 10.44 -3.22
N SER A 53 -15.83 11.48 -3.03
CA SER A 53 -14.81 11.57 -1.97
C SER A 53 -15.36 12.37 -0.80
N LYS A 54 -15.25 11.84 0.42
CA LYS A 54 -15.63 12.58 1.63
C LYS A 54 -14.55 13.57 2.00
N ARG A 55 -14.93 14.80 2.36
CA ARG A 55 -14.03 15.82 2.90
C ARG A 55 -14.29 15.98 4.39
N LEU A 56 -13.23 15.99 5.18
CA LEU A 56 -13.29 16.26 6.60
C LEU A 56 -13.19 17.78 6.83
N PRO A 57 -13.71 18.33 7.95
CA PRO A 57 -13.64 19.75 8.27
C PRO A 57 -12.22 20.21 8.66
N CYS A 58 -11.24 19.32 8.69
CA CYS A 58 -9.84 19.58 9.04
C CYS A 58 -8.89 19.30 7.87
N LYS A 59 -7.63 19.71 8.00
CA LYS A 59 -6.57 19.37 7.05
C LYS A 59 -6.19 17.90 7.21
N VAL A 60 -6.07 17.19 6.08
CA VAL A 60 -5.76 15.75 6.06
C VAL A 60 -4.46 15.52 5.31
N ILE A 61 -3.50 14.87 5.97
CA ILE A 61 -2.23 14.43 5.38
C ILE A 61 -2.29 12.91 5.24
N SER A 62 -2.21 12.41 4.01
CA SER A 62 -2.17 10.97 3.74
C SER A 62 -0.73 10.50 3.59
N ILE A 63 -0.31 9.55 4.44
CA ILE A 63 1.02 8.95 4.41
C ILE A 63 0.90 7.50 3.95
N GLY A 64 1.39 7.23 2.74
CA GLY A 64 1.27 5.93 2.05
C GLY A 64 2.59 5.49 1.41
N ASN A 65 2.56 4.31 0.78
CA ASN A 65 3.66 3.81 -0.02
C ASN A 65 3.12 3.02 -1.23
N ILE A 66 3.93 2.93 -2.28
CA ILE A 66 3.60 2.19 -3.51
C ILE A 66 3.88 0.68 -3.35
N THR A 67 4.90 0.33 -2.57
CA THR A 67 5.33 -1.06 -2.36
C THR A 67 4.70 -1.67 -1.09
N VAL A 68 4.38 -2.96 -1.17
CA VAL A 68 3.95 -3.77 -0.02
C VAL A 68 5.13 -4.09 0.90
N GLY A 69 4.90 -4.12 2.22
CA GLY A 69 5.92 -4.42 3.22
C GLY A 69 6.20 -3.29 4.22
N GLY A 70 7.23 -3.49 5.05
CA GLY A 70 7.70 -2.57 6.09
C GLY A 70 8.44 -1.37 5.50
N THR A 71 7.71 -0.46 4.86
CA THR A 71 8.28 0.62 4.04
C THR A 71 8.37 1.94 4.80
N GLY A 72 8.64 1.89 6.10
CA GLY A 72 8.84 3.08 6.93
C GLY A 72 7.63 4.01 7.11
N LYS A 73 6.42 3.63 6.67
CA LYS A 73 5.21 4.47 6.78
C LYS A 73 4.96 4.90 8.23
N THR A 74 5.03 3.97 9.18
CA THR A 74 4.77 4.25 10.60
C THR A 74 5.79 5.23 11.20
N PRO A 75 7.13 5.01 11.08
CA PRO A 75 8.12 6.02 11.47
C PRO A 75 7.89 7.38 10.82
N MET A 76 7.60 7.42 9.51
CA MET A 76 7.34 8.66 8.78
C MET A 76 6.09 9.39 9.32
N THR A 77 5.02 8.64 9.62
CA THR A 77 3.80 9.20 10.21
C THR A 77 4.07 9.84 11.56
N LEU A 78 4.82 9.17 12.45
CA LEU A 78 5.18 9.72 13.75
C LEU A 78 6.07 10.95 13.62
N TYR A 79 7.02 10.94 12.68
CA TYR A 79 7.88 12.09 12.40
C TYR A 79 7.07 13.31 11.95
N VAL A 80 6.18 13.14 10.96
CA VAL A 80 5.32 14.23 10.46
C VAL A 80 4.38 14.73 11.55
N ALA A 81 3.76 13.83 12.32
CA ALA A 81 2.89 14.21 13.43
C ALA A 81 3.64 15.06 14.47
N GLY A 82 4.83 14.63 14.89
CA GLY A 82 5.66 15.39 15.82
C GLY A 82 6.13 16.74 15.26
N LEU A 83 6.42 16.82 13.96
CA LEU A 83 6.74 18.10 13.31
C LEU A 83 5.55 19.07 13.35
N MET A 84 4.35 18.59 13.02
CA MET A 84 3.13 19.41 13.04
C MET A 84 2.77 19.85 14.46
N GLN A 85 2.94 18.98 15.46
CA GLN A 85 2.77 19.34 16.87
C GLN A 85 3.74 20.45 17.30
N ARG A 86 5.02 20.38 16.89
CA ARG A 86 6.00 21.45 17.17
C ARG A 86 5.66 22.79 16.50
N LEU A 87 4.90 22.77 15.41
CA LEU A 87 4.37 23.96 14.75
C LEU A 87 3.09 24.49 15.41
N GLY A 88 2.62 23.88 16.50
CA GLY A 88 1.45 24.31 17.26
C GLY A 88 0.11 23.73 16.80
N TYR A 89 0.11 22.73 15.91
CA TYR A 89 -1.12 22.08 15.47
C TYR A 89 -1.56 20.95 16.41
N GLU A 90 -2.87 20.82 16.62
CA GLU A 90 -3.48 19.62 17.17
C GLU A 90 -3.54 18.52 16.10
N VAL A 91 -2.93 17.37 16.38
CA VAL A 91 -2.74 16.29 15.40
C VAL A 91 -3.37 15.01 15.90
N VAL A 92 -4.18 14.37 15.04
CA VAL A 92 -4.70 13.02 15.25
C VAL A 92 -4.19 12.10 14.15
N VAL A 93 -3.68 10.93 14.54
CA VAL A 93 -3.24 9.88 13.61
C VAL A 93 -4.31 8.81 13.50
N ILE A 94 -4.81 8.60 12.28
CA ILE A 94 -5.78 7.54 11.98
C ILE A 94 -5.04 6.40 11.29
N SER A 95 -5.17 5.18 11.84
CA SER A 95 -4.65 3.96 11.22
C SER A 95 -5.79 3.03 10.81
N ARG A 96 -5.52 2.11 9.87
CA ARG A 96 -6.53 1.15 9.41
C ARG A 96 -6.83 0.03 10.43
N GLY A 97 -6.00 -0.14 11.46
CA GLY A 97 -6.15 -1.21 12.45
C GLY A 97 -6.00 -2.63 11.87
N TYR A 98 -5.30 -2.81 10.74
CA TYR A 98 -5.15 -4.11 10.09
C TYR A 98 -4.43 -5.12 11.00
N LYS A 99 -5.06 -6.27 11.23
CA LYS A 99 -4.74 -7.32 12.20
C LYS A 99 -4.81 -6.90 13.67
N GLY A 100 -5.51 -5.80 13.98
CA GLY A 100 -5.80 -5.39 15.36
C GLY A 100 -6.91 -6.21 15.99
N GLU A 101 -7.01 -6.18 17.32
CA GLU A 101 -8.06 -6.90 18.08
C GLU A 101 -9.47 -6.43 17.71
N LEU A 102 -9.62 -5.15 17.39
CA LEU A 102 -10.86 -4.54 16.90
C LEU A 102 -11.31 -5.04 15.50
N GLU A 103 -10.45 -5.77 14.75
CA GLU A 103 -10.86 -6.41 13.48
C GLU A 103 -11.60 -7.75 13.74
N LYS A 104 -11.48 -8.32 14.95
CA LYS A 104 -12.04 -9.63 15.32
C LYS A 104 -13.34 -9.55 16.14
N THR A 105 -13.82 -8.35 16.46
CA THR A 105 -15.06 -8.10 17.20
C THR A 105 -16.11 -7.56 16.24
#